data_AF-A0AAD4V0M7-F1
#
_entry.id   AF-A0AAD4V0M7-F1
#
_cell.length_a   1.000
_cell.length_b   1.000
_cell.length_c   1.000
_cell.angle_alpha   90.00
_cell.angle_beta   90.00
_cell.angle_gamma   90.00
#
_symmetry.space_group_name_H-M   'P 1'
#
loop_
_entity.id
_entity.type
_entity.pdbx_description
1 polymer ?
#
loop_
_entity_poly.entity_id
_entity_poly.type
_entity_poly.pdbx_seq_one_letter_code
_entity_poly.pdbx_strand_id
1 'polypeptide(L)'
;MKFLETIVFMVLGIALSFDIGGNMSCNAAGQYDYFQFVQESPFVFCKIMDGNGCNILPLPWIFTIHGLWPSNFTHRHEPCVGAQFSRDVMNEASNNELRADLELSWRSFISGRSNMDFWEYEYNTHGKCSDHKFSQMQYFDRARSLWKQYKAHTLFSNRSIEPGKSYRFTDAMK
;
A
#
# COMPACT_ATOMS: atom_id res chain seq x y z
N MET A 1 4.84 -28.94 4.67
CA MET A 1 4.72 -27.49 4.90
C MET A 1 4.38 -26.83 3.57
N LYS A 2 3.10 -26.55 3.32
CA LYS A 2 2.64 -25.75 2.18
C LYS A 2 2.20 -24.41 2.75
N PHE A 3 2.94 -23.36 2.44
CA PHE A 3 2.56 -21.99 2.78
C PHE A 3 1.28 -21.65 1.98
N LEU A 4 0.18 -21.41 2.70
CA LEU A 4 -1.10 -21.02 2.12
C LEU A 4 -1.10 -19.48 2.04
N GLU A 5 -0.63 -18.93 0.93
CA GLU A 5 -0.88 -17.51 0.64
C GLU A 5 -2.29 -17.36 0.09
N THR A 6 -3.20 -16.87 0.93
CA THR A 6 -4.55 -16.47 0.49
C THR A 6 -4.47 -15.01 0.05
N ILE A 7 -4.31 -14.79 -1.26
CA ILE A 7 -4.39 -13.45 -1.86
C ILE A 7 -5.87 -13.14 -2.08
N VAL A 8 -6.45 -12.30 -1.22
CA VAL A 8 -7.80 -11.75 -1.42
C VAL A 8 -7.70 -10.62 -2.44
N PHE A 9 -7.95 -10.94 -3.72
CA PHE A 9 -8.13 -9.95 -4.79
C PHE A 9 -9.54 -9.34 -4.71
N MET A 10 -9.74 -8.33 -3.88
CA MET A 10 -10.77 -7.33 -4.21
C MET A 10 -10.07 -6.26 -5.04
N VAL A 11 -10.30 -6.30 -6.35
CA VAL A 11 -10.00 -5.29 -7.38
C VAL A 11 -8.89 -4.28 -6.98
N LEU A 12 -7.68 -4.46 -7.54
CA LEU A 12 -6.52 -3.55 -7.53
C LEU A 12 -5.50 -3.64 -6.37
N GLY A 13 -5.13 -4.85 -5.93
CA GLY A 13 -3.76 -5.02 -5.45
C GLY A 13 -3.38 -6.43 -5.03
N ILE A 14 -2.09 -6.74 -5.16
CA ILE A 14 -1.50 -7.93 -4.57
C ILE A 14 -1.28 -7.61 -3.10
N ALA A 15 -2.05 -8.21 -2.20
CA ALA A 15 -1.84 -8.12 -0.76
C ALA A 15 -0.88 -9.22 -0.30
N LEU A 16 0.34 -8.86 0.13
CA LEU A 16 1.21 -9.78 0.88
C LEU A 16 0.86 -9.68 2.36
N SER A 17 0.58 -10.82 3.01
CA SER A 17 0.23 -10.91 4.43
C SER A 17 1.40 -11.48 5.22
N PHE A 18 1.83 -10.81 6.29
CA PHE A 18 2.88 -11.30 7.20
C PHE A 18 2.34 -11.47 8.61
N ASP A 19 2.54 -12.65 9.20
CA ASP A 19 2.16 -12.96 10.58
C ASP A 19 3.20 -12.42 11.58
N ILE A 20 2.76 -11.63 12.56
CA ILE A 20 3.59 -11.23 13.70
C ILE A 20 3.10 -11.98 14.94
N GLY A 21 3.71 -13.13 15.22
CA GLY A 21 3.41 -13.92 16.42
C GLY A 21 3.92 -13.25 17.70
N GLY A 22 3.00 -12.82 18.57
CA GLY A 22 3.31 -12.34 19.92
C GLY A 22 2.06 -12.23 20.79
N ASN A 23 2.02 -12.99 21.89
CA ASN A 23 0.99 -12.89 22.92
C ASN A 23 1.12 -11.54 23.64
N MET A 24 0.12 -10.65 23.50
CA MET A 24 0.01 -9.45 24.33
C MET A 24 -1.42 -9.26 24.81
N SER A 25 -1.56 -9.23 26.14
CA SER A 25 -2.81 -9.09 26.89
C SER A 25 -3.42 -7.69 26.75
N CYS A 26 -4.75 -7.70 26.88
CA CYS A 26 -5.77 -6.66 26.68
C CYS A 26 -5.54 -5.29 27.35
N ASN A 27 -5.67 -4.24 26.52
CA ASN A 27 -6.31 -2.92 26.73
C ASN A 27 -5.62 -1.84 25.87
N ALA A 28 -5.84 -1.78 24.55
CA ALA A 28 -5.44 -0.63 23.71
C ALA A 28 -5.89 -0.79 22.24
N ALA A 29 -6.14 0.35 21.59
CA ALA A 29 -6.24 0.61 20.14
C ALA A 29 -6.23 -0.59 19.16
N GLY A 30 -7.36 -0.80 18.47
CA GLY A 30 -7.53 -1.51 17.20
C GLY A 30 -6.58 -2.70 16.96
N GLN A 31 -6.95 -3.87 17.48
CA GLN A 31 -6.17 -5.10 17.29
C GLN A 31 -6.29 -5.58 15.82
N TYR A 32 -5.17 -5.67 15.11
CA TYR A 32 -5.07 -6.25 13.77
C TYR A 32 -4.25 -7.55 13.81
N ASP A 33 -4.54 -8.46 12.89
CA ASP A 33 -3.88 -9.77 12.81
C ASP A 33 -2.69 -9.76 11.84
N TYR A 34 -2.84 -9.07 10.70
CA TYR A 34 -1.83 -8.99 9.65
C TYR A 34 -1.87 -7.63 8.95
N PHE A 35 -0.87 -7.37 8.12
CA PHE A 35 -0.87 -6.23 7.19
C PHE A 35 -1.13 -6.71 5.78
N GLN A 36 -1.99 -6.01 5.05
CA GLN A 36 -2.08 -6.11 3.60
C GLN A 36 -1.21 -5.03 2.98
N PHE A 37 -0.09 -5.40 2.37
CA PHE A 37 0.68 -4.47 1.56
C PHE A 37 0.15 -4.49 0.13
N VAL A 38 -0.43 -3.38 -0.33
CA VAL A 38 -1.19 -3.28 -1.58
C VAL A 38 -0.43 -2.42 -2.58
N GLN A 39 -0.21 -2.96 -3.78
CA GLN A 39 0.41 -2.25 -4.90
C GLN A 39 -0.58 -2.10 -6.06
N GLU A 40 -0.56 -0.96 -6.73
CA GLU A 40 -1.38 -0.65 -7.89
C GLU A 40 -0.54 -0.41 -9.16
N SER A 41 -1.13 -0.71 -10.31
CA SER A 41 -0.54 -0.39 -11.61
C SER A 41 -1.06 0.97 -12.09
N PRO A 42 -0.18 1.94 -12.39
CA PRO A 42 -0.59 3.24 -12.94
C PRO A 42 -1.39 3.08 -14.23
N PHE A 43 -0.99 2.14 -15.10
CA PHE A 43 -1.67 1.85 -16.36
C PHE A 43 -3.09 1.32 -16.17
N VAL A 44 -3.26 0.35 -15.26
CA VAL A 44 -4.58 -0.23 -15.00
C VAL A 44 -5.48 0.78 -14.32
N PHE A 45 -4.96 1.50 -13.32
CA PHE A 45 -5.68 2.55 -12.62
C PHE A 45 -6.21 3.61 -13.61
N CYS A 46 -5.33 4.16 -14.44
CA CYS A 46 -5.71 5.20 -15.39
C CYS A 46 -6.63 4.73 -16.51
N LYS A 47 -6.49 3.46 -16.94
CA LYS A 47 -7.41 2.86 -17.92
C LYS A 47 -8.82 2.72 -17.34
N ILE A 48 -8.96 2.38 -16.06
CA ILE A 48 -10.27 2.24 -15.39
C ILE A 48 -10.92 3.61 -15.17
N MET A 49 -10.13 4.64 -14.84
CA MET A 49 -10.62 6.00 -14.62
C MET A 49 -11.03 6.76 -15.90
N ASP A 50 -10.97 6.10 -17.06
CA ASP A 50 -11.40 6.61 -18.38
C ASP A 50 -10.90 8.03 -18.70
N GLY A 51 -9.61 8.30 -18.42
CA GLY A 51 -8.93 9.56 -18.77
C GLY A 51 -9.32 10.79 -17.93
N ASN A 52 -10.46 10.79 -17.24
CA ASN A 52 -10.94 11.94 -16.45
C ASN A 52 -10.22 12.14 -15.11
N GLY A 53 -9.39 11.18 -14.71
CA GLY A 53 -8.76 11.16 -13.39
C GLY A 53 -7.25 11.19 -13.40
N CYS A 54 -6.55 10.95 -14.52
CA CYS A 54 -5.10 10.76 -14.47
C CYS A 54 -4.29 11.97 -14.91
N ASN A 55 -3.37 12.42 -14.04
CA ASN A 55 -2.55 13.61 -14.21
C ASN A 55 -1.05 13.35 -14.47
N ILE A 56 -0.60 12.08 -14.47
CA ILE A 56 0.81 11.74 -14.67
C ILE A 56 1.02 11.11 -16.05
N LEU A 57 1.70 11.84 -16.94
CA LEU A 57 2.18 11.32 -18.23
C LEU A 57 3.68 11.66 -18.40
N PRO A 58 4.52 10.72 -18.87
CA PRO A 58 4.20 9.31 -19.15
C PRO A 58 3.93 8.51 -17.86
N LEU A 59 3.07 7.49 -17.95
CA LEU A 59 2.79 6.62 -16.81
C LEU A 59 4.01 5.75 -16.47
N PRO A 60 4.38 5.64 -15.18
CA PRO A 60 5.48 4.78 -14.78
C PRO A 60 5.16 3.30 -15.06
N TRP A 61 6.15 2.57 -15.56
CA TRP A 61 6.10 1.10 -15.77
C TRP A 61 6.28 0.28 -14.49
N ILE A 62 6.44 0.97 -13.36
CA ILE A 62 6.57 0.39 -12.04
C ILE A 62 5.23 0.45 -11.31
N PHE A 63 4.91 -0.64 -10.62
CA PHE A 63 3.81 -0.62 -9.64
C PHE A 63 4.21 0.28 -8.48
N THR A 64 3.25 1.04 -7.97
CA THR A 64 3.41 1.88 -6.78
C THR A 64 2.59 1.31 -5.64
N ILE A 65 2.94 1.70 -4.43
CA ILE A 65 2.16 1.46 -3.23
C ILE A 65 0.83 2.17 -3.40
N HIS A 66 -0.24 1.41 -3.18
CA HIS A 66 -1.57 1.96 -2.94
C HIS A 66 -1.78 2.13 -1.44
N GLY A 67 -1.44 1.11 -0.65
CA GLY A 67 -1.76 1.04 0.77
C GLY A 67 -0.94 0.05 1.59
N LEU A 68 -0.86 0.27 2.91
CA LEU A 68 -0.40 -0.71 3.88
C LEU A 68 -1.45 -0.83 4.98
N TRP A 69 -2.27 -1.88 4.95
CA TRP A 69 -3.52 -1.91 5.72
C TRP A 69 -3.48 -2.93 6.86
N PRO A 70 -3.43 -2.48 8.13
CA PRO A 70 -3.78 -3.31 9.28
C PRO A 70 -5.15 -3.97 9.06
N SER A 71 -5.17 -5.29 9.08
CA SER A 71 -6.33 -6.10 8.68
C SER A 71 -6.58 -7.24 9.67
N ASN A 72 -7.82 -7.71 9.72
CA ASN A 72 -8.26 -8.78 10.60
C ASN A 72 -8.90 -9.91 9.78
N PHE A 73 -8.69 -11.16 10.18
CA PHE A 73 -9.25 -12.33 9.48
C PHE A 73 -10.79 -12.36 9.51
N THR A 74 -11.41 -11.66 10.46
CA THR A 74 -12.87 -11.57 10.59
C THR A 74 -13.50 -10.49 9.71
N HIS A 75 -12.69 -9.70 8.98
CA HIS A 75 -13.11 -8.54 8.18
C HIS A 75 -13.90 -7.47 8.96
N ARG A 76 -13.86 -7.49 10.29
CA ARG A 76 -14.41 -6.42 11.12
C ARG A 76 -13.42 -5.27 11.17
N HIS A 77 -13.84 -4.12 10.64
CA HIS A 77 -13.11 -2.87 10.78
C HIS A 77 -13.80 -2.03 11.86
N GLU A 78 -13.30 -2.12 13.09
CA GLU A 78 -13.68 -1.14 14.11
C GLU A 78 -13.03 0.21 13.79
N PRO A 79 -13.65 1.34 14.16
CA PRO A 79 -13.04 2.65 13.99
C PRO A 79 -11.66 2.70 14.66
N CYS A 80 -10.62 2.92 13.87
CA CYS A 80 -9.27 2.93 14.39
C CYS A 80 -9.03 4.15 15.29
N VAL A 81 -8.38 3.90 16.43
CA VAL A 81 -7.96 4.93 17.39
C VAL A 81 -6.45 5.09 17.26
N GLY A 82 -6.00 6.31 16.97
CA GLY A 82 -4.59 6.66 16.81
C GLY A 82 -4.44 8.14 16.45
N ALA A 83 -3.21 8.64 16.50
CA ALA A 83 -2.88 9.98 16.07
C ALA A 83 -3.28 10.20 14.59
N GLN A 84 -3.77 11.39 14.27
CA GLN A 84 -3.99 11.81 12.89
C GLN A 84 -2.66 12.08 12.20
N PHE A 85 -2.65 11.99 10.87
CA PHE A 85 -1.51 12.33 10.05
C PHE A 85 -1.05 13.77 10.32
N SER A 86 0.25 13.94 10.56
CA SER A 86 0.90 15.23 10.68
C SER A 86 1.72 15.52 9.42
N ARG A 87 1.24 16.48 8.62
CA ARG A 87 1.99 17.05 7.50
C ARG A 87 3.29 17.69 7.96
N ASP A 88 3.29 18.34 9.13
CA ASP A 88 4.48 19.00 9.66
C ASP A 88 5.59 17.99 9.94
N VAL A 89 5.27 16.88 10.62
CA VAL A 89 6.23 15.80 10.88
C VAL A 89 6.72 15.20 9.57
N MET A 90 5.82 14.92 8.61
CA MET A 90 6.24 14.44 7.29
C MET A 90 7.19 15.45 6.63
N ASN A 91 6.92 16.76 6.74
CA ASN A 91 7.67 17.88 6.16
C ASN A 91 9.00 18.22 6.82
N GLU A 92 9.32 17.67 7.99
CA GLU A 92 10.61 17.85 8.64
C GLU A 92 11.78 17.45 7.73
N ALA A 93 12.88 18.20 7.81
CA ALA A 93 14.06 17.96 6.97
C ALA A 93 14.73 16.60 7.23
N SER A 94 14.61 16.07 8.45
CA SER A 94 15.03 14.71 8.84
C SER A 94 14.36 13.61 8.01
N ASN A 95 13.18 13.88 7.46
CA ASN A 95 12.37 12.93 6.71
C ASN A 95 12.49 13.11 5.18
N ASN A 96 13.39 13.98 4.71
CA ASN A 96 13.55 14.29 3.28
C ASN A 96 13.84 13.04 2.42
N GLU A 97 14.71 12.14 2.89
CA GLU A 97 15.04 10.91 2.15
C GLU A 97 13.81 9.98 2.03
N LEU A 98 13.10 9.77 3.14
CA LEU A 98 11.88 8.97 3.14
C LEU A 98 10.80 9.60 2.24
N ARG A 99 10.57 10.92 2.34
CA ARG A 99 9.63 11.61 1.44
C ARG A 99 10.04 11.42 -0.02
N ALA A 100 11.31 11.62 -0.37
CA ALA A 100 11.76 11.49 -1.75
C ALA A 100 11.51 10.08 -2.31
N ASP A 101 11.71 9.04 -1.50
CA ASP A 101 11.38 7.66 -1.86
C ASP A 101 9.86 7.44 -2.01
N LEU A 102 9.03 8.07 -1.17
CA LEU A 102 7.57 7.99 -1.25
C LEU A 102 7.02 8.73 -2.48
N GLU A 103 7.61 9.86 -2.89
CA GLU A 103 7.26 10.56 -4.13
C GLU A 103 7.44 9.68 -5.39
N LEU A 104 8.29 8.66 -5.30
CA LEU A 104 8.47 7.65 -6.35
C LEU A 104 7.59 6.42 -6.12
N SER A 105 7.56 5.92 -4.89
CA SER A 105 6.97 4.62 -4.56
C SER A 105 5.48 4.65 -4.23
N TRP A 106 4.92 5.76 -3.74
CA TRP A 106 3.53 5.88 -3.29
C TRP A 106 2.88 7.13 -3.89
N ARG A 107 2.45 7.05 -5.15
CA ARG A 107 2.01 8.22 -5.91
C ARG A 107 0.50 8.31 -6.00
N SER A 108 -0.03 9.52 -5.94
CA SER A 108 -1.39 9.83 -6.36
C SER A 108 -1.44 9.88 -7.88
N PHE A 109 -2.38 9.14 -8.47
CA PHE A 109 -2.73 9.26 -9.89
C PHE A 109 -4.03 10.03 -10.12
N ILE A 110 -4.61 10.60 -9.07
CA ILE A 110 -5.87 11.35 -9.17
C ILE A 110 -5.56 12.83 -9.45
N SER A 111 -6.14 13.36 -10.52
CA SER A 111 -6.02 14.76 -10.91
C SER A 111 -6.52 15.68 -9.80
N GLY A 112 -5.72 16.70 -9.48
CA GLY A 112 -6.00 17.62 -8.38
C GLY A 112 -5.74 17.08 -6.97
N ARG A 113 -5.27 15.83 -6.81
CA ARG A 113 -4.86 15.25 -5.53
C ARG A 113 -3.34 15.07 -5.49
N SER A 114 -2.68 15.73 -4.55
CA SER A 114 -1.23 15.60 -4.34
C SER A 114 -0.87 14.25 -3.69
N ASN A 115 0.40 13.88 -3.76
CA ASN A 115 0.90 12.69 -3.04
C ASN A 115 0.68 12.83 -1.53
N MET A 116 0.91 14.02 -0.96
CA MET A 116 0.65 14.30 0.45
C MET A 116 -0.83 14.10 0.84
N ASP A 117 -1.77 14.52 -0.01
CA ASP A 117 -3.20 14.30 0.23
C ASP A 117 -3.55 12.81 0.22
N PHE A 118 -2.89 12.04 -0.66
CA PHE A 118 -3.09 10.60 -0.72
C PHE A 118 -2.47 9.88 0.49
N TRP A 119 -1.25 10.25 0.90
CA TRP A 119 -0.60 9.70 2.09
C TRP A 119 -1.40 9.99 3.37
N GLU A 120 -1.91 11.21 3.50
CA GLU A 120 -2.77 11.59 4.60
C GLU A 120 -4.05 10.75 4.65
N TYR A 121 -4.71 10.58 3.49
CA TYR A 121 -5.91 9.76 3.38
C TYR A 121 -5.64 8.31 3.79
N GLU A 122 -4.59 7.69 3.26
CA GLU A 122 -4.22 6.30 3.56
C GLU A 122 -3.83 6.13 5.04
N TYR A 123 -3.08 7.07 5.61
CA TYR A 123 -2.69 7.00 7.01
C TYR A 123 -3.90 7.16 7.95
N ASN A 124 -4.75 8.15 7.69
CA ASN A 124 -5.90 8.43 8.53
C ASN A 124 -6.98 7.35 8.44
N THR A 125 -7.04 6.63 7.33
CA THR A 125 -7.98 5.52 7.11
C THR A 125 -7.41 4.20 7.66
N HIS A 126 -6.12 3.93 7.43
CA HIS A 126 -5.51 2.63 7.72
C HIS A 126 -4.30 2.71 8.65
N GLY A 127 -3.35 3.61 8.38
CA GLY A 127 -2.08 3.65 9.11
C GLY A 127 -2.24 3.87 10.62
N LYS A 128 -3.13 4.77 11.04
CA LYS A 128 -3.36 5.11 12.45
C LYS A 128 -3.87 3.93 13.28
N CYS A 129 -4.41 2.87 12.67
CA CYS A 129 -4.77 1.64 13.37
C CYS A 129 -3.53 0.94 13.99
N SER A 130 -2.34 1.26 13.49
CA SER A 130 -1.07 0.71 13.94
C SER A 130 -0.22 1.67 14.80
N ASP A 131 -0.77 2.84 15.16
CA ASP A 131 -0.06 3.93 15.86
C ASP A 131 0.51 3.51 17.22
N HIS A 132 -0.11 2.52 17.88
CA HIS A 132 0.37 1.94 19.14
C HIS A 132 1.69 1.14 18.98
N LYS A 133 2.08 0.80 17.75
CA LYS A 133 3.30 0.02 17.42
C LYS A 133 4.26 0.78 16.52
N PHE A 134 3.73 1.55 15.57
CA PHE A 134 4.51 2.26 14.57
C PHE A 134 4.09 3.72 14.59
N SER A 135 5.05 4.62 14.81
CA SER A 135 4.82 6.03 14.53
C SER A 135 4.50 6.23 13.05
N GLN A 136 3.92 7.39 12.70
CA GLN A 136 3.68 7.77 11.30
C GLN A 136 4.88 7.49 10.40
N MET A 137 6.08 7.93 10.81
CA MET A 137 7.27 7.76 9.98
C MET A 137 7.71 6.29 9.88
N GLN A 138 7.57 5.51 10.95
CA GLN A 138 7.85 4.07 10.91
C GLN A 138 6.87 3.31 10.00
N TYR A 139 5.59 3.71 9.98
CA TYR A 139 4.58 3.15 9.08
C TYR A 139 4.97 3.38 7.61
N PHE A 140 5.30 4.62 7.24
CA PHE A 140 5.72 4.94 5.87
C PHE A 140 7.06 4.29 5.50
N ASP A 141 8.02 4.26 6.41
CA ASP A 141 9.32 3.60 6.20
C ASP A 141 9.15 2.09 5.96
N ARG A 142 8.21 1.46 6.67
CA ARG A 142 7.87 0.05 6.48
C ARG A 142 7.25 -0.20 5.11
N ALA A 143 6.28 0.61 4.69
CA ALA A 143 5.66 0.51 3.37
C ALA A 143 6.68 0.70 2.24
N ARG A 144 7.55 1.72 2.35
CA ARG A 144 8.66 1.95 1.42
C ARG A 144 9.58 0.73 1.34
N SER A 145 9.94 0.14 2.48
CA SER A 145 10.82 -1.02 2.54
C SER A 145 10.20 -2.25 1.88
N LEU A 146 8.90 -2.49 2.10
CA LEU A 146 8.14 -3.55 1.43
C LEU A 146 8.09 -3.34 -0.09
N TRP A 147 7.91 -2.10 -0.54
CA TRP A 147 7.94 -1.79 -1.98
C TRP A 147 9.31 -2.05 -2.62
N LYS A 148 10.40 -1.66 -1.94
CA LYS A 148 11.77 -1.95 -2.42
C LYS A 148 12.03 -3.46 -2.51
N GLN A 149 11.48 -4.24 -1.58
CA GLN A 149 11.64 -5.69 -1.49
C GLN A 149 10.75 -6.45 -2.49
N TYR A 150 9.47 -6.09 -2.58
CA TYR A 150 8.45 -6.81 -3.33
C TYR A 150 8.04 -6.05 -4.59
N LYS A 151 8.93 -6.04 -5.57
CA LYS A 151 8.73 -5.38 -6.85
C LYS A 151 7.73 -6.16 -7.72
N ALA A 152 6.44 -5.83 -7.64
CA ALA A 152 5.40 -6.52 -8.41
C ALA A 152 5.68 -6.50 -9.93
N HIS A 153 6.24 -5.41 -10.45
CA HIS A 153 6.65 -5.33 -11.84
C HIS A 153 7.68 -6.41 -12.22
N THR A 154 8.64 -6.74 -11.36
CA THR A 154 9.64 -7.79 -11.59
C THR A 154 8.97 -9.18 -11.62
N LEU A 155 8.02 -9.41 -10.72
CA LEU A 155 7.25 -10.66 -10.69
C LEU A 155 6.48 -10.89 -12.00
N PHE A 156 5.78 -9.86 -12.49
CA PHE A 156 5.01 -9.96 -13.74
C PHE A 156 5.90 -10.06 -14.98
N SER A 157 6.97 -9.26 -15.06
CA SER A 157 7.90 -9.31 -16.19
C SER A 157 8.63 -10.66 -16.29
N ASN A 158 9.00 -11.28 -15.17
CA ASN A 158 9.55 -12.65 -15.14
C ASN A 158 8.58 -13.71 -15.66
N ARG A 159 7.27 -13.41 -15.68
CA ARG A 159 6.20 -14.29 -16.22
C ARG A 159 5.76 -13.86 -17.62
N SER A 160 6.49 -12.96 -18.27
CA SER A 160 6.15 -12.37 -19.57
C SER A 160 4.77 -11.67 -19.58
N ILE A 161 4.36 -11.16 -18.42
CA ILE A 161 3.16 -10.35 -18.25
C ILE A 161 3.56 -8.87 -18.38
N GLU A 162 3.12 -8.25 -19.47
CA GLU A 162 3.49 -6.89 -19.86
C GLU A 162 2.25 -5.98 -19.91
N PRO A 163 2.38 -4.69 -19.56
CA PRO A 163 1.26 -3.75 -19.67
C PRO A 163 0.75 -3.62 -21.10
N GLY A 164 -0.56 -3.44 -21.25
CA GLY A 164 -1.23 -3.28 -22.56
C GLY A 164 -1.65 -4.60 -23.24
N LYS A 165 -1.27 -5.75 -22.69
CA LYS A 165 -1.68 -7.08 -23.18
C LYS A 165 -2.75 -7.71 -22.28
N SER A 166 -3.45 -8.71 -22.81
CA SER A 166 -4.48 -9.47 -22.07
C SER A 166 -3.94 -10.84 -21.67
N TYR A 167 -4.23 -11.26 -20.44
CA TYR A 167 -3.75 -12.52 -19.86
C TYR A 167 -4.90 -13.25 -19.16
N ARG A 168 -4.82 -14.58 -19.05
CA ARG A 168 -5.78 -15.32 -18.21
C ARG A 168 -5.46 -15.06 -16.75
N PHE A 169 -6.48 -15.02 -15.91
CA PHE A 169 -6.32 -14.89 -14.46
C PHE A 169 -5.32 -15.91 -13.89
N THR A 170 -5.37 -17.17 -14.38
CA THR A 170 -4.46 -18.24 -13.95
C THR A 170 -3.00 -17.99 -14.26
N ASP A 171 -2.67 -17.16 -15.25
CA ASP A 171 -1.29 -16.87 -15.63
C ASP A 171 -0.67 -15.85 -14.66
N ALA A 172 -1.48 -14.96 -14.11
CA ALA A 172 -1.07 -14.01 -13.07
C ALA A 172 -0.85 -14.67 -11.69
N MET A 173 -1.48 -15.82 -11.44
CA MET A 173 -1.54 -16.47 -10.13
C MET A 173 -0.45 -17.54 -9.87
N LYS A 174 0.39 -17.87 -10.85
CA LYS A 174 1.44 -18.91 -10.75
C LYS A 174 2.77 -18.35 -10.29
#